data_AF-K8NW01-F1
#
_entry.id   AF-K8NW01-F1
#
_cell.length_a   1.000
_cell.length_b   1.000
_cell.length_c   1.000
_cell.angle_alpha   90.00
_cell.angle_beta   90.00
_cell.angle_gamma   90.00
#
_symmetry.space_group_name_H-M   'P 1'
#
loop_
_entity.id
_entity.type
_entity.pdbx_description
1 polymer ?
#
loop_
_entity_poly.entity_id
_entity_poly.type
_entity_poly.pdbx_seq_one_letter_code
_entity_poly.pdbx_strand_id
1 'polypeptide(L)'
;MKFYGTHSDLKDIVAGLGIPGTWSGTNPHEYILIDKSAKLRWWPSTGTIFIDGKQAERDAFREIVSAVIPSVAAALKANAPKGPAHEE
;
A
#
# COMPACT_ATOMS: atom_id res chain seq x y z
N MET A 1 -4.19 -8.67 -5.69
CA MET A 1 -4.16 -7.35 -6.37
C MET A 1 -2.71 -6.99 -6.66
N LYS A 2 -2.44 -6.00 -7.52
CA LYS A 2 -1.07 -5.55 -7.80
C LYS A 2 -0.94 -4.04 -7.59
N PHE A 3 0.18 -3.63 -7.00
CA PHE A 3 0.59 -2.26 -6.76
C PHE A 3 2.07 -2.12 -7.10
N TYR A 4 2.37 -1.24 -8.04
CA TYR A 4 3.71 -1.02 -8.58
C TYR A 4 4.32 0.32 -8.11
N GLY A 5 3.79 0.92 -7.03
CA GLY A 5 4.38 2.13 -6.43
C GLY A 5 5.55 1.81 -5.50
N THR A 6 6.00 2.79 -4.74
CA THR A 6 7.07 2.61 -3.75
C THR A 6 6.51 2.22 -2.37
N HIS A 7 7.40 1.78 -1.47
CA HIS A 7 7.03 1.55 -0.07
C HIS A 7 6.48 2.80 0.59
N SER A 8 7.04 3.97 0.27
CA SER A 8 6.58 5.27 0.78
C SER A 8 5.15 5.56 0.30
N ASP A 9 4.85 5.31 -0.97
CA ASP A 9 3.50 5.47 -1.51
C ASP A 9 2.50 4.54 -0.80
N LEU A 10 2.87 3.27 -0.60
CA LEU A 10 2.02 2.32 0.10
C LEU A 10 1.78 2.73 1.57
N LYS A 11 2.81 3.28 2.22
CA LYS A 11 2.71 3.86 3.56
C LYS A 11 1.76 5.04 3.62
N ASP A 12 1.89 5.97 2.68
CA ASP A 12 1.06 7.17 2.62
C ASP A 12 -0.41 6.81 2.34
N ILE A 13 -0.65 5.84 1.45
CA ILE A 13 -1.99 5.29 1.18
C ILE A 13 -2.62 4.75 2.46
N VAL A 14 -1.92 3.87 3.18
CA VAL A 14 -2.48 3.23 4.38
C VAL A 14 -2.63 4.23 5.52
N ALA A 15 -1.73 5.21 5.64
CA ALA A 15 -1.86 6.32 6.59
C ALA A 15 -3.04 7.24 6.25
N GLY A 16 -3.25 7.57 4.98
CA GLY A 16 -4.37 8.37 4.48
C GLY A 16 -5.73 7.68 4.63
N LEU A 17 -5.73 6.34 4.66
CA LEU A 17 -6.91 5.54 5.01
C LEU A 17 -7.25 5.59 6.50
N GLY A 18 -6.38 6.16 7.35
CA GLY A 18 -6.57 6.21 8.80
C GLY A 18 -6.48 4.83 9.45
N ILE A 19 -5.83 3.87 8.79
CA ILE A 19 -5.80 2.48 9.25
C ILE A 19 -4.65 2.32 10.26
N PRO A 20 -4.95 2.03 11.54
CA PRO A 20 -3.92 1.86 12.54
C PRO A 20 -3.16 0.57 12.27
N GLY A 21 -1.88 0.70 11.94
CA GLY A 21 -1.04 -0.45 11.64
C GLY A 21 0.43 -0.21 11.94
N THR A 22 1.10 -1.28 12.34
CA THR A 22 2.56 -1.27 12.51
C THR A 22 3.20 -1.82 11.25
N TRP A 23 4.04 -1.01 10.63
CA TRP A 23 4.88 -1.44 9.52
C TRP A 23 6.02 -2.29 10.04
N SER A 24 6.17 -3.50 9.51
CA SER A 24 7.33 -4.36 9.76
C SER A 24 7.77 -4.97 8.44
N GLY A 25 9.01 -4.70 8.06
CA GLY A 25 9.60 -5.22 6.84
C GLY A 25 10.83 -6.06 7.16
N THR A 26 10.87 -7.27 6.63
CA THR A 26 12.11 -8.05 6.54
C THR A 26 12.26 -8.44 5.08
N ASN A 27 13.37 -8.07 4.44
CA ASN A 27 13.66 -8.47 3.06
C ASN A 27 13.39 -9.99 2.91
N PRO A 28 12.62 -10.45 1.89
CA PRO A 28 12.24 -9.77 0.65
C PRO A 28 10.78 -9.25 0.58
N HIS A 29 10.08 -9.11 1.70
CA HIS A 29 8.69 -8.64 1.69
C HIS A 29 8.40 -7.69 2.84
N GLU A 30 7.61 -6.67 2.55
CA GLU A 30 7.16 -5.72 3.56
C GLU A 30 5.74 -6.09 3.97
N TYR A 31 5.44 -5.98 5.26
CA TYR A 31 4.08 -6.16 5.73
C TYR A 31 3.68 -5.08 6.72
N ILE A 32 2.41 -4.70 6.66
CA ILE A 32 1.77 -3.90 7.70
C ILE A 32 0.82 -4.79 8.47
N LEU A 33 0.98 -4.78 9.78
CA LEU A 33 0.11 -5.47 10.73
C LEU A 33 -0.96 -4.49 11.18
N ILE A 34 -2.21 -4.75 10.81
CA ILE A 34 -3.37 -3.91 11.09
C ILE A 34 -4.17 -4.58 12.20
N ASP A 35 -4.32 -3.84 13.30
CA ASP A 35 -5.11 -4.22 14.47
C ASP A 35 -4.89 -5.68 14.96
N LYS A 36 -3.66 -6.20 14.80
CA LYS A 36 -3.25 -7.58 15.13
C LYS A 36 -4.06 -8.72 14.46
N SER A 37 -5.10 -8.41 13.70
CA SER A 37 -6.06 -9.36 13.12
C SER A 37 -5.91 -9.52 11.62
N ALA A 38 -5.33 -8.53 10.94
CA ALA A 38 -5.01 -8.56 9.53
C ALA A 38 -3.57 -8.11 9.26
N LYS A 39 -2.97 -8.62 8.19
CA LYS A 39 -1.62 -8.31 7.73
C LYS A 39 -1.66 -8.13 6.23
N LEU A 40 -1.30 -6.95 5.75
CA LEU A 40 -1.06 -6.73 4.33
C LEU A 40 0.41 -7.02 4.07
N ARG A 41 0.70 -7.97 3.18
CA ARG A 41 2.05 -8.27 2.68
C ARG A 41 2.16 -7.74 1.27
N TRP A 42 3.22 -7.00 0.99
CA TRP A 42 3.51 -6.47 -0.32
C TRP A 42 4.91 -6.89 -0.77
N TRP A 43 4.98 -7.41 -1.99
CA TRP A 43 6.22 -7.77 -2.65
C TRP A 43 6.59 -6.70 -3.68
N PRO A 44 7.57 -5.83 -3.42
CA PRO A 44 7.96 -4.78 -4.35
C PRO A 44 8.43 -5.34 -5.70
N SER A 45 9.12 -6.48 -5.71
CA SER A 45 9.64 -7.10 -6.95
C SER A 45 8.56 -7.50 -7.95
N THR A 46 7.36 -7.87 -7.48
CA THR A 46 6.25 -8.31 -8.36
C THR A 46 5.06 -7.35 -8.32
N GLY A 47 5.10 -6.38 -7.43
CA GLY A 47 3.96 -5.54 -7.04
C GLY A 47 2.82 -6.32 -6.38
N THR A 48 3.01 -7.58 -5.98
CA THR A 48 1.91 -8.39 -5.44
C THR A 48 1.54 -7.89 -4.06
N ILE A 49 0.26 -7.54 -3.85
CA ILE A 49 -0.28 -7.33 -2.49
C ILE A 49 -1.16 -8.53 -2.14
N PHE A 50 -0.88 -9.08 -0.96
CA PHE A 50 -1.64 -10.14 -0.33
C PHE A 50 -2.13 -9.69 1.04
N ILE A 51 -3.38 -10.00 1.37
CA ILE A 51 -3.95 -9.68 2.68
C ILE A 51 -4.21 -10.99 3.39
N ASP A 52 -3.59 -11.15 4.54
CA ASP A 52 -3.67 -12.30 5.41
C ASP A 52 -4.36 -11.92 6.72
N GLY A 53 -5.12 -12.80 7.34
CA GLY A 53 -5.86 -12.47 8.57
C GLY A 53 -7.23 -13.14 8.67
N LYS A 54 -7.99 -12.77 9.71
CA LYS A 54 -9.37 -13.24 9.91
C LYS A 54 -10.24 -12.87 8.71
N GLN A 55 -11.12 -13.78 8.28
CA GLN A 55 -11.90 -13.61 7.04
C GLN A 55 -12.70 -12.29 7.01
N ALA A 56 -13.37 -11.91 8.11
CA ALA A 56 -14.14 -10.67 8.20
C ALA A 56 -13.28 -9.41 8.02
N GLU A 57 -12.17 -9.33 8.77
CA GLU A 57 -11.21 -8.22 8.70
C GLU A 57 -10.53 -8.15 7.34
N ARG A 58 -10.15 -9.32 6.79
CA ARG A 58 -9.51 -9.44 5.48
C ARG A 58 -10.43 -8.94 4.37
N ASP A 59 -11.72 -9.24 4.43
CA ASP A 59 -12.66 -8.88 3.38
C ASP A 59 -12.95 -7.37 3.40
N ALA A 60 -13.25 -6.80 4.57
CA ALA A 60 -13.40 -5.36 4.76
C ALA A 60 -12.15 -4.60 4.30
N PHE A 61 -10.97 -5.06 4.73
CA PHE A 61 -9.72 -4.42 4.37
C PHE A 61 -9.38 -4.58 2.88
N ARG A 62 -9.67 -5.75 2.29
CA ARG A 62 -9.52 -5.97 0.85
C ARG A 62 -10.43 -5.05 0.05
N GLU A 63 -11.66 -4.83 0.49
CA GLU A 63 -12.59 -3.93 -0.19
C GLU A 63 -12.08 -2.49 -0.19
N ILE A 64 -11.67 -1.99 0.99
CA ILE A 64 -11.10 -0.65 1.15
C ILE A 64 -9.85 -0.49 0.28
N VAL A 65 -8.89 -1.41 0.39
CA VAL A 65 -7.63 -1.35 -0.36
C VAL A 65 -7.88 -1.50 -1.86
N SER A 66 -8.82 -2.37 -2.29
CA SER A 66 -9.14 -2.53 -3.71
C SER A 66 -9.84 -1.31 -4.31
N ALA A 67 -10.58 -0.53 -3.51
CA ALA A 67 -11.18 0.72 -3.95
C ALA A 67 -10.16 1.86 -4.00
N VAL A 68 -9.23 1.89 -3.04
CA VAL A 68 -8.30 3.02 -2.85
C VAL A 68 -7.01 2.87 -3.65
N ILE A 69 -6.42 1.68 -3.76
CA ILE A 69 -5.20 1.45 -4.55
C ILE A 69 -5.31 1.99 -5.98
N PRO A 70 -6.36 1.69 -6.79
CA PRO A 70 -6.45 2.24 -8.14
C PRO A 70 -6.65 3.75 -8.17
N SER A 71 -7.43 4.29 -7.22
CA SER A 71 -7.70 5.73 -7.11
C SER A 71 -6.43 6.50 -6.74
N VAL A 72 -5.65 5.98 -5.78
CA VAL A 72 -4.40 6.60 -5.35
C VAL A 72 -3.27 6.33 -6.34
N ALA A 73 -3.22 5.17 -7.00
CA ALA A 73 -2.26 4.95 -8.09
C ALA A 73 -2.48 5.95 -9.25
N ALA A 74 -3.75 6.30 -9.55
CA ALA A 74 -4.06 7.37 -10.49
C ALA A 74 -3.67 8.75 -9.94
N ALA A 75 -3.97 9.03 -8.67
CA ALA A 75 -3.60 10.28 -8.02
C ALA A 75 -2.07 10.48 -7.94
N LEU A 76 -1.30 9.45 -7.60
CA LEU A 76 0.17 9.45 -7.54
C LEU A 76 0.78 9.58 -8.93
N LYS A 77 0.19 8.96 -9.97
CA LYS A 77 0.60 9.25 -11.36
C LYS A 77 0.34 10.69 -11.74
N ALA A 78 -0.73 11.31 -11.24
CA ALA A 78 -1.07 12.69 -11.49
C ALA A 78 -0.29 13.71 -10.62
N ASN A 79 0.16 13.29 -9.43
CA ASN A 79 0.94 14.08 -8.47
C ASN A 79 2.42 13.72 -8.44
N ALA A 80 2.91 12.90 -9.38
CA ALA A 80 4.34 12.76 -9.60
C ALA A 80 4.87 14.19 -9.77
N PRO A 81 5.70 14.70 -8.84
CA PRO A 81 6.22 16.04 -8.99
C PRO A 81 6.88 16.05 -10.36
N LYS A 82 6.51 17.03 -11.21
CA LYS A 82 7.44 17.47 -12.25
C LYS A 82 8.77 17.55 -11.52
N GLY A 83 9.71 16.67 -11.87
CA GLY A 83 11.06 16.76 -11.35
C GLY A 83 11.51 18.22 -11.52
N PRO A 84 12.35 18.76 -10.62
CA PRO A 84 12.86 20.10 -10.82
C PRO A 84 13.35 20.17 -12.27
N ALA A 85 12.85 21.17 -13.00
CA ALA A 85 13.40 21.51 -14.29
C ALA A 85 14.91 21.64 -14.07
N HIS A 86 15.66 20.65 -14.55
CA HIS A 86 17.09 20.78 -14.66
C HIS A 86 17.27 21.74 -15.85
N GLU A 87 17.37 23.01 -15.48
CA GLU A 87 17.85 24.09 -16.32
C GLU A 87 19.31 23.79 -16.67
N GLU A 88 19.58 23.39 -17.92
CA GLU A 88 20.87 23.55 -18.61
C GLU A 88 20.63 23.80 -20.10
#